data_AF-A0AB37VQB9-F1
#
_entry.id   AF-A0AB37VQB9-F1
#
_cell.length_a   1.000
_cell.length_b   1.000
_cell.length_c   1.000
_cell.angle_alpha   90.00
_cell.angle_beta   90.00
_cell.angle_gamma   90.00
#
_symmetry.space_group_name_H-M   'P 1'
#
loop_
_entity.id
_entity.type
_entity.pdbx_description
1 polymer ?
#
loop_
_entity_poly.entity_id
_entity_poly.type
_entity_poly.pdbx_seq_one_letter_code
_entity_poly.pdbx_strand_id
1 'polypeptide(L)'
;MAASPEVPPKAQGADKKNLLQVAFRTRIKLFFRPEGLKGTAAEAVKNLKWSLNAAAGSSIVTAKNDSPFNISIASAELSAGGKRYSIESHSVKPFSSENMKIKGTLNGTSGMLNFVSINDFGGSENHQIAIAR
;
A
#
# COMPACT_ATOMS: atom_id res chain seq x y z
N MET A 1 15.99 -20.63 -12.44
CA MET A 1 16.97 -19.52 -12.41
C MET A 1 16.90 -18.86 -11.05
N ALA A 2 17.90 -19.07 -10.20
CA ALA A 2 18.05 -18.35 -8.94
C ALA A 2 18.87 -17.08 -9.23
N ALA A 3 18.32 -15.91 -8.90
CA ALA A 3 19.08 -14.67 -8.97
C ALA A 3 20.05 -14.61 -7.78
N SER A 4 21.35 -14.65 -8.06
CA SER A 4 22.38 -14.34 -7.07
C SER A 4 22.23 -12.88 -6.65
N PRO A 5 22.15 -12.56 -5.33
CA PRO A 5 22.16 -11.18 -4.88
C PRO A 5 23.50 -10.53 -5.28
N GLU A 6 23.42 -9.32 -5.81
CA GLU A 6 24.57 -8.51 -6.23
C GLU A 6 25.33 -8.04 -4.98
N VAL A 7 26.36 -8.80 -4.61
CA VAL A 7 27.29 -8.46 -3.52
C VAL A 7 28.55 -7.88 -4.18
N PRO A 8 28.93 -6.63 -3.90
CA PRO A 8 30.14 -6.05 -4.49
C PRO A 8 31.39 -6.82 -4.03
N PRO A 9 32.38 -7.04 -4.91
CA PRO A 9 33.59 -7.78 -4.57
C PRO A 9 34.38 -7.04 -3.48
N LYS A 10 34.94 -7.78 -2.52
CA LYS A 10 35.84 -7.19 -1.50
C LYS A 10 37.08 -6.62 -2.21
N ALA A 11 37.35 -5.33 -2.00
CA ALA A 11 38.56 -4.69 -2.52
C ALA A 11 39.82 -5.37 -1.95
N GLN A 12 40.72 -5.83 -2.81
CA GLN A 12 42.04 -6.34 -2.41
C GLN A 12 42.93 -5.17 -1.97
N GLY A 13 43.55 -5.27 -0.78
CA GLY A 13 44.45 -4.25 -0.22
C GLY A 13 43.89 -3.39 0.93
N ALA A 14 42.91 -3.90 1.67
CA ALA A 14 42.13 -3.14 2.66
C ALA A 14 42.61 -3.23 4.13
N ASP A 15 43.80 -3.75 4.41
CA ASP A 15 44.21 -4.10 5.80
C ASP A 15 44.39 -2.89 6.75
N LYS A 16 44.22 -1.64 6.27
CA LYS A 16 44.28 -0.41 7.09
C LYS A 16 43.27 0.68 6.72
N LYS A 17 42.06 0.33 6.26
CA LYS A 17 40.99 1.33 6.04
C LYS A 17 39.64 0.86 6.56
N ASN A 18 38.93 1.73 7.29
CA ASN A 18 37.53 1.52 7.68
C ASN A 18 36.67 1.46 6.41
N LEU A 19 36.30 0.25 5.99
CA LEU A 19 35.48 0.01 4.80
C LEU A 19 34.02 -0.26 5.19
N LEU A 20 33.11 0.53 4.63
CA LEU A 20 31.68 0.27 4.64
C LEU A 20 31.31 -0.57 3.40
N GLN A 21 30.75 -1.75 3.61
CA GLN A 21 30.20 -2.59 2.55
C GLN A 21 28.68 -2.52 2.59
N VAL A 22 28.06 -2.23 1.46
CA VAL A 22 26.61 -2.13 1.29
C VAL A 22 26.17 -3.22 0.32
N ALA A 23 25.08 -3.91 0.65
CA ALA A 23 24.39 -4.84 -0.25
C ALA A 23 22.94 -4.41 -0.39
N PHE A 24 22.43 -4.44 -1.62
CA PHE A 24 21.06 -4.04 -1.93
C PHE A 24 20.18 -5.28 -2.11
N ARG A 25 18.95 -5.22 -1.58
CA ARG A 25 17.95 -6.29 -1.78
C ARG A 25 16.66 -5.69 -2.33
N THR A 26 16.31 -6.10 -3.54
CA THR A 26 15.05 -5.73 -4.19
C THR A 26 13.96 -6.75 -3.86
N ARG A 27 12.73 -6.28 -3.63
CA ARG A 27 11.53 -7.11 -3.50
C ARG A 27 10.44 -6.56 -4.41
N ILE A 28 9.88 -7.41 -5.26
CA ILE A 28 8.83 -7.05 -6.22
C ILE A 28 7.63 -7.98 -5.98
N LYS A 29 6.40 -7.46 -6.14
CA LYS A 29 5.18 -8.28 -6.07
C LYS A 29 4.94 -8.95 -7.42
N LEU A 30 4.67 -10.25 -7.42
CA LEU A 30 4.26 -11.02 -8.59
C LEU A 30 2.80 -11.44 -8.44
N PHE A 31 1.96 -11.06 -9.40
CA PHE A 31 0.53 -11.41 -9.40
C PHE A 31 0.23 -12.31 -10.60
N PHE A 32 -0.17 -13.55 -10.33
CA PHE A 32 -0.70 -14.43 -11.38
C PHE A 32 -2.14 -14.03 -11.71
N ARG A 33 -2.47 -13.90 -13.01
CA ARG A 33 -3.81 -13.56 -13.50
C ARG A 33 -4.26 -14.59 -14.53
N PRO A 34 -5.13 -15.53 -14.14
CA PRO A 34 -5.82 -16.39 -15.10
C PRO A 34 -6.58 -15.55 -16.13
N GLU A 35 -6.75 -16.10 -17.32
CA GLU A 35 -7.67 -15.52 -18.31
C GLU A 35 -9.12 -15.62 -17.83
N GLY A 36 -9.98 -14.73 -18.31
CA GLY A 36 -11.44 -14.76 -18.02
C GLY A 36 -11.85 -14.17 -16.67
N LEU A 37 -10.97 -13.46 -15.96
CA LEU A 37 -11.38 -12.68 -14.77
C LEU A 37 -12.40 -11.60 -15.16
N LYS A 38 -13.45 -11.43 -14.35
CA LYS A 38 -14.47 -10.40 -14.56
C LYS A 38 -13.93 -9.02 -14.21
N GLY A 39 -14.07 -8.06 -15.13
CA GLY A 39 -13.64 -6.68 -14.98
C GLY A 39 -12.14 -6.48 -15.21
N THR A 40 -11.62 -5.32 -14.80
CA THR A 40 -10.21 -4.93 -14.97
C THR A 40 -9.55 -4.50 -13.66
N ALA A 41 -8.21 -4.49 -13.63
CA ALA A 41 -7.46 -3.99 -12.48
C ALA A 41 -7.76 -2.50 -12.18
N ALA A 42 -7.96 -1.69 -13.22
CA ALA A 42 -8.33 -0.28 -13.06
C ALA A 42 -9.74 -0.10 -12.45
N GLU A 43 -10.71 -0.92 -12.88
CA GLU A 43 -12.05 -0.93 -12.28
C GLU A 43 -12.04 -1.42 -10.84
N ALA A 44 -11.19 -2.41 -10.50
CA ALA A 44 -11.06 -2.92 -9.15
C ALA A 44 -10.70 -1.82 -8.14
N VAL A 45 -9.77 -0.92 -8.49
CA VAL A 45 -9.40 0.22 -7.63
C VAL A 45 -10.58 1.18 -7.44
N LYS A 46 -11.30 1.51 -8.52
CA LYS A 46 -12.47 2.41 -8.47
C LYS A 46 -13.62 1.84 -7.64
N ASN A 47 -13.78 0.52 -7.65
CA ASN A 47 -14.84 -0.20 -6.94
C ASN A 47 -14.46 -0.58 -5.50
N LEU A 48 -13.26 -0.19 -5.04
CA LEU A 48 -12.82 -0.45 -3.68
C LEU A 48 -13.73 0.28 -2.69
N LYS A 49 -14.33 -0.47 -1.77
CA LYS A 49 -15.26 0.09 -0.79
C LYS A 49 -14.49 0.49 0.46
N TRP A 50 -14.68 1.72 0.88
CA TRP A 50 -14.01 2.27 2.06
C TRP A 50 -15.01 2.56 3.17
N SER A 51 -14.63 2.24 4.41
CA SER A 51 -15.41 2.58 5.60
C SER A 51 -14.49 3.03 6.73
N LEU A 52 -14.92 4.02 7.50
CA LEU A 52 -14.20 4.48 8.69
C LEU A 52 -14.74 3.75 9.92
N ASN A 53 -13.90 3.05 10.67
CA ASN A 53 -14.33 2.26 11.83
C ASN A 53 -13.53 2.62 13.10
N ALA A 54 -14.04 2.20 14.26
CA ALA A 54 -13.31 2.23 15.52
C ALA A 54 -12.88 0.80 15.90
N ALA A 55 -11.63 0.62 16.32
CA ALA A 55 -11.09 -0.67 16.74
C ALA A 55 -10.21 -0.48 17.98
N ALA A 56 -10.61 -1.08 19.11
CA ALA A 56 -9.83 -1.12 20.37
C ALA A 56 -9.22 0.24 20.79
N GLY A 57 -10.01 1.32 20.72
CA GLY A 57 -9.56 2.68 21.09
C GLY A 57 -8.77 3.43 20.01
N SER A 58 -8.56 2.82 18.84
CA SER A 58 -7.96 3.45 17.66
C SER A 58 -8.97 3.60 16.53
N SER A 59 -8.73 4.54 15.61
CA SER A 59 -9.53 4.67 14.39
C SER A 59 -8.82 3.95 13.24
N ILE A 60 -9.60 3.22 12.44
CA ILE A 60 -9.11 2.48 11.29
C ILE A 60 -9.93 2.84 10.05
N VAL A 61 -9.31 2.72 8.88
CA VAL A 61 -10.05 2.69 7.62
C VAL A 61 -10.02 1.24 7.12
N THR A 62 -11.18 0.69 6.79
CA THR A 62 -11.29 -0.63 6.18
C THR A 62 -11.50 -0.47 4.69
N ALA A 63 -10.66 -1.14 3.90
CA ALA A 63 -10.79 -1.25 2.45
C ALA A 63 -11.30 -2.65 2.09
N LYS A 64 -12.46 -2.74 1.44
CA LYS A 64 -13.05 -4.01 1.00
C LYS A 64 -12.97 -4.13 -0.52
N ASN A 65 -12.28 -5.17 -0.97
CA ASN A 65 -12.09 -5.50 -2.37
C ASN A 65 -12.98 -6.68 -2.76
N ASP A 66 -14.04 -6.42 -3.50
CA ASP A 66 -14.96 -7.45 -4.00
C ASP A 66 -14.55 -8.00 -5.39
N SER A 67 -13.37 -7.62 -5.90
CA SER A 67 -12.89 -7.98 -7.23
C SER A 67 -11.88 -9.15 -7.19
N PRO A 68 -11.60 -9.81 -8.33
CA PRO A 68 -10.56 -10.82 -8.43
C PRO A 68 -9.13 -10.26 -8.55
N PHE A 69 -8.93 -8.94 -8.49
CA PHE A 69 -7.62 -8.30 -8.69
C PHE A 69 -6.98 -7.92 -7.35
N ASN A 70 -5.66 -8.05 -7.24
CA ASN A 70 -4.92 -7.44 -6.13
C ASN A 70 -4.86 -5.93 -6.34
N ILE A 71 -5.11 -5.15 -5.29
CA ILE A 71 -5.01 -3.69 -5.34
C ILE A 71 -3.81 -3.25 -4.51
N SER A 72 -2.81 -2.67 -5.17
CA SER A 72 -1.62 -2.13 -4.51
C SER A 72 -1.85 -0.67 -4.12
N ILE A 73 -1.92 -0.40 -2.81
CA ILE A 73 -1.94 0.97 -2.27
C ILE A 73 -0.52 1.35 -1.86
N ALA A 74 -0.02 2.46 -2.40
CA ALA A 74 1.30 3.01 -2.09
C ALA A 74 1.27 3.86 -0.81
N SER A 75 0.22 4.66 -0.66
CA SER A 75 0.01 5.55 0.49
C SER A 75 -1.47 5.89 0.62
N ALA A 76 -1.87 6.28 1.84
CA ALA A 76 -3.18 6.83 2.12
C ALA A 76 -3.12 7.86 3.25
N GLU A 77 -3.96 8.89 3.17
CA GLU A 77 -4.20 9.87 4.23
C GLU A 77 -5.69 10.18 4.36
N LEU A 78 -6.10 10.54 5.57
CA LEU A 78 -7.44 11.05 5.84
C LEU A 78 -7.35 12.53 6.21
N SER A 79 -8.10 13.38 5.51
CA SER A 79 -8.33 14.78 5.92
C SER A 79 -9.65 14.87 6.67
N ALA A 80 -9.62 15.17 7.97
CA ALA A 80 -10.80 15.26 8.83
C ALA A 80 -10.62 16.34 9.91
N GLY A 81 -11.67 17.12 10.19
CA GLY A 81 -11.65 18.13 11.25
C GLY A 81 -10.51 19.16 11.11
N GLY A 82 -10.18 19.55 9.88
CA GLY A 82 -9.08 20.48 9.57
C GLY A 82 -7.66 19.91 9.75
N LYS A 83 -7.53 18.61 10.03
CA LYS A 83 -6.24 17.91 10.20
C LYS A 83 -6.07 16.81 9.16
N ARG A 84 -4.81 16.45 8.89
CA ARG A 84 -4.42 15.30 8.06
C ARG A 84 -3.85 14.19 8.92
N TYR A 85 -4.26 12.97 8.66
CA TYR A 85 -3.85 11.78 9.39
C TYR A 85 -3.26 10.77 8.40
N SER A 86 -2.00 10.37 8.60
CA SER A 86 -1.39 9.31 7.81
C SER A 86 -2.02 7.96 8.14
N ILE A 87 -2.21 7.13 7.11
CA ILE A 87 -2.74 5.77 7.25
C ILE A 87 -1.60 4.78 6.97
N GLU A 88 -1.51 3.74 7.78
CA GLU A 88 -0.63 2.58 7.53
C GLU A 88 -1.21 1.76 6.38
N SER A 89 -0.88 2.15 5.14
CA SER A 89 -1.47 1.59 3.92
C SER A 89 -0.91 0.21 3.59
N HIS A 90 -1.80 -0.69 3.19
CA HIS A 90 -1.49 -2.05 2.76
C HIS A 90 -2.14 -2.36 1.41
N SER A 91 -1.67 -3.41 0.73
CA SER A 91 -2.35 -3.92 -0.46
C SER A 91 -3.58 -4.74 -0.06
N VAL A 92 -4.66 -4.59 -0.81
CA VAL A 92 -5.91 -5.30 -0.57
C VAL A 92 -5.98 -6.50 -1.50
N LYS A 93 -6.07 -7.71 -0.94
CA LYS A 93 -6.13 -8.96 -1.71
C LYS A 93 -7.49 -9.10 -2.41
N PRO A 94 -7.60 -9.96 -3.44
CA PRO A 94 -8.89 -10.28 -4.04
C PRO A 94 -9.87 -10.80 -2.99
N PHE A 95 -11.13 -10.38 -3.09
CA PHE A 95 -12.23 -10.83 -2.23
C PHE A 95 -11.96 -10.74 -0.72
N SER A 96 -11.20 -9.73 -0.31
CA SER A 96 -10.83 -9.54 1.09
C SER A 96 -11.09 -8.12 1.58
N SER A 97 -11.03 -7.96 2.89
CA SER A 97 -10.98 -6.65 3.54
C SER A 97 -9.63 -6.47 4.23
N GLU A 98 -9.11 -5.25 4.19
CA GLU A 98 -7.88 -4.85 4.87
C GLU A 98 -8.18 -3.70 5.83
N ASN A 99 -7.76 -3.86 7.10
CA ASN A 99 -7.91 -2.83 8.13
C ASN A 99 -6.62 -2.04 8.23
N MET A 100 -6.67 -0.76 7.89
CA MET A 100 -5.52 0.13 7.87
C MET A 100 -5.61 1.14 9.01
N LYS A 101 -4.58 1.17 9.86
CA LYS A 101 -4.56 2.01 11.05
C LYS A 101 -4.38 3.49 10.69
N ILE A 102 -5.22 4.34 11.27
CA ILE A 102 -5.01 5.79 11.23
C ILE A 102 -4.03 6.14 12.35
N LYS A 103 -2.93 6.84 12.02
CA LYS A 103 -1.95 7.28 13.02
C LYS A 103 -2.51 8.46 13.81
N GLY A 104 -2.38 8.37 15.14
CA GLY A 104 -2.86 9.38 16.07
C GLY A 104 -4.36 9.26 16.41
N THR A 105 -4.88 10.26 17.12
CA THR A 105 -6.29 10.31 17.54
C THR A 105 -7.09 11.09 16.51
N LEU A 106 -8.01 10.40 15.82
CA LEU A 106 -8.89 11.02 14.84
C LEU A 106 -9.91 11.95 15.52
N ASN A 107 -9.91 13.22 15.13
CA ASN A 107 -10.94 14.18 15.51
C ASN A 107 -12.00 14.26 14.41
N GLY A 108 -13.10 13.51 14.57
CA GLY A 108 -14.25 13.51 13.66
C GLY A 108 -14.78 12.10 13.33
N THR A 109 -15.93 12.06 12.67
CA THR A 109 -16.61 10.83 12.21
C THR A 109 -16.71 10.73 10.69
N SER A 110 -16.20 11.72 9.96
CA SER A 110 -16.15 11.76 8.51
C SER A 110 -14.93 12.55 8.02
N GLY A 111 -14.58 12.38 6.76
CA GLY A 111 -13.48 13.10 6.13
C GLY A 111 -13.27 12.71 4.67
N MET A 112 -12.21 13.28 4.09
CA MET A 112 -11.79 13.00 2.73
C MET A 112 -10.58 12.06 2.74
N LEU A 113 -10.76 10.83 2.25
CA LEU A 113 -9.68 9.87 2.07
C LEU A 113 -8.98 10.16 0.74
N ASN A 114 -7.68 10.41 0.79
CA ASN A 114 -6.82 10.47 -0.38
C ASN A 114 -5.91 9.24 -0.36
N PHE A 115 -5.82 8.51 -1.47
CA PHE A 115 -4.92 7.36 -1.57
C PHE A 115 -4.28 7.27 -2.94
N VAL A 116 -3.10 6.63 -2.98
CA VAL A 116 -2.35 6.39 -4.21
C VAL A 116 -2.34 4.90 -4.49
N SER A 117 -2.81 4.48 -5.66
CA SER A 117 -2.67 3.10 -6.14
C SER A 117 -1.50 2.97 -7.10
N ILE A 118 -0.94 1.77 -7.20
CA ILE A 118 0.06 1.42 -8.22
C ILE A 118 -0.59 0.51 -9.25
N ASN A 119 -0.56 0.92 -10.52
CA ASN A 119 -1.07 0.13 -11.63
C ASN A 119 -0.04 -0.90 -12.14
N ASP A 120 -0.43 -1.67 -13.15
CA ASP A 120 0.34 -2.81 -13.63
C ASP A 120 1.67 -2.44 -14.30
N PHE A 121 1.79 -1.19 -14.72
CA PHE A 121 3.00 -0.63 -15.31
C PHE A 121 3.92 0.00 -14.26
N GLY A 122 3.56 -0.11 -12.96
CA GLY A 122 4.27 0.53 -11.86
C GLY A 122 3.96 2.02 -11.70
N GLY A 123 2.99 2.56 -12.45
CA GLY A 123 2.58 3.95 -12.37
C GLY A 123 1.70 4.24 -11.16
N SER A 124 1.85 5.42 -10.58
CA SER A 124 1.04 5.90 -9.46
C SER A 124 -0.21 6.63 -9.94
N GLU A 125 -1.36 6.33 -9.33
CA GLU A 125 -2.65 6.97 -9.61
C GLU A 125 -3.26 7.51 -8.31
N ASN A 126 -3.67 8.79 -8.32
CA ASN A 126 -4.26 9.46 -7.16
C ASN A 126 -5.78 9.31 -7.16
N HIS A 127 -6.34 9.03 -5.99
CA HIS A 127 -7.77 8.87 -5.77
C HIS A 127 -8.22 9.67 -4.55
N GLN A 128 -9.46 10.13 -4.59
CA GLN A 128 -10.07 10.89 -3.53
C GLN A 128 -11.52 10.44 -3.33
N ILE A 129 -11.90 10.13 -2.09
CA ILE A 129 -13.25 9.67 -1.75
C ILE A 129 -13.67 10.19 -0.37
N ALA A 130 -14.90 10.68 -0.27
CA ALA A 130 -15.49 11.04 1.01
C ALA A 130 -15.90 9.77 1.77
N ILE A 131 -15.51 9.69 3.04
CA ILE A 131 -15.84 8.56 3.92
C ILE A 131 -16.44 9.05 5.24
N ALA A 132 -17.30 8.23 5.83
CA ALA A 132 -17.90 8.45 7.13
C ALA A 132 -17.99 7.12 7.90
N ARG A 133 -18.20 7.22 9.22
CA ARG A 133 -18.61 6.10 10.08
C ARG A 133 -20.03 5.65 9.76
#